data_AF-A0A7V9EZL4-F1
#
_entry.id   AF-A0A7V9EZL4-F1
#
_cell.length_a   1.000
_cell.length_b   1.000
_cell.length_c   1.000
_cell.angle_alpha   90.00
_cell.angle_beta   90.00
_cell.angle_gamma   90.00
#
_symmetry.space_group_name_H-M   'P 1'
#
loop_
_entity.id
_entity.type
_entity.pdbx_description
1 polymer ?
#
loop_
_entity_poly.entity_id
_entity_poly.type
_entity_poly.pdbx_seq_one_letter_code
_entity_poly.pdbx_strand_id
1 'polypeptide(L)' 'MPSWSSISTDPYRHRPELDLTVEADGVPSDGVVNFDNLHTLDRASFRRRVTGLSPARMARACRVLGDATGG' A
#
# COMPACT_ATOMS: atom_id res chain seq x y z
N MET A 1 -26.60 19.10 -12.61
CA MET A 1 -25.68 18.97 -11.47
C MET A 1 -24.75 17.78 -11.73
N PRO A 2 -23.46 17.97 -12.02
CA PRO A 2 -22.57 16.84 -12.21
C PRO A 2 -22.06 16.32 -10.85
N SER A 3 -22.04 14.99 -10.79
CA SER A 3 -21.64 14.11 -9.70
C SER A 3 -20.18 14.29 -9.30
N TRP A 4 -19.92 14.06 -8.01
CA TRP A 4 -18.66 14.25 -7.31
C TRP A 4 -17.52 13.38 -7.86
N SER A 5 -16.63 13.98 -8.63
CA SER A 5 -15.24 13.55 -8.66
C SER A 5 -14.58 14.11 -7.39
N SER A 6 -14.61 13.33 -6.31
CA SER A 6 -13.78 13.58 -5.12
C SER A 6 -12.32 13.31 -5.48
N ILE A 7 -11.74 14.15 -6.34
CA ILE A 7 -10.30 14.36 -6.31
C ILE A 7 -10.08 15.19 -5.05
N SER A 8 -9.75 14.50 -3.97
CA SER A 8 -9.28 15.12 -2.75
C SER A 8 -7.99 15.87 -3.08
N THR A 9 -8.09 17.16 -3.37
CA THR A 9 -6.95 18.10 -3.49
C THR A 9 -6.43 18.52 -2.11
N ASP A 10 -6.58 17.66 -1.10
CA ASP A 10 -6.03 17.88 0.23
C ASP A 10 -4.58 17.41 0.27
N PRO A 11 -3.59 18.32 0.33
CA PRO A 11 -2.17 17.97 0.39
C PRO A 11 -1.77 17.28 1.70
N TYR A 12 -2.66 17.20 2.69
CA TYR A 12 -2.45 16.54 3.98
C TYR A 12 -3.19 15.22 4.12
N ARG A 13 -3.89 14.75 3.07
CA ARG A 13 -4.49 13.42 3.12
C ARG A 13 -3.39 12.37 3.01
N HIS A 14 -2.95 11.87 4.18
CA HIS A 14 -2.19 10.64 4.27
C HIS A 14 -3.02 9.55 3.58
N ARG A 15 -2.54 9.06 2.44
CA ARG A 15 -3.16 7.94 1.76
C ARG A 15 -2.54 6.69 2.40
N PRO A 16 -3.26 5.91 3.22
CA PRO A 16 -2.75 4.68 3.84
C PRO A 16 -2.68 3.56 2.79
N GLU A 17 -2.32 3.91 1.57
CA GLU A 17 -2.39 3.07 0.39
C GLU A 17 -1.12 3.27 -0.43
N LEU A 18 -0.53 2.14 -0.86
CA LEU A 18 0.60 2.13 -1.79
C LEU A 18 0.23 1.30 -3.02
N ASP A 19 0.19 1.95 -4.18
CA ASP A 19 -0.05 1.27 -5.44
C ASP A 19 1.12 0.32 -5.76
N LEU A 20 0.79 -0.92 -6.11
CA LEU A 20 1.68 -1.95 -6.64
C LEU A 20 1.39 -2.14 -8.13
N THR A 21 2.44 -2.29 -8.94
CA THR A 21 2.28 -2.63 -10.36
C THR A 21 3.01 -3.91 -10.73
N VAL A 22 2.51 -4.60 -11.75
CA VAL A 22 3.15 -5.82 -12.27
C VAL A 22 4.62 -5.56 -12.61
N GLU A 23 4.92 -4.47 -13.30
CA GLU A 23 6.26 -4.15 -13.80
C GLU A 23 7.23 -3.75 -12.69
N ALA A 24 6.78 -2.96 -11.72
CA ALA A 24 7.66 -2.40 -10.69
C ALA A 24 7.85 -3.34 -9.50
N ASP A 25 6.84 -4.17 -9.19
CA ASP A 25 6.79 -4.96 -7.96
C ASP A 25 6.69 -6.46 -8.19
N GLY A 26 6.47 -6.92 -9.43
CA GLY A 26 6.36 -8.35 -9.75
C GLY A 26 5.11 -9.01 -9.14
N VAL A 27 4.07 -8.22 -8.85
CA VAL A 27 2.76 -8.76 -8.47
C VAL A 27 2.06 -9.38 -9.69
N PRO A 28 1.17 -10.36 -9.50
CA PRO A 28 0.46 -11.01 -10.62
C PRO A 28 -0.57 -10.10 -11.30
N SER A 29 -0.97 -9.00 -10.66
CA SER A 29 -1.86 -7.97 -11.18
C SER A 29 -1.64 -6.66 -10.41
N ASP A 30 -1.93 -5.53 -11.04
CA ASP A 30 -1.90 -4.23 -10.38
C ASP A 30 -2.87 -4.19 -9.18
N GLY A 31 -2.52 -3.44 -8.15
CA GLY A 31 -3.30 -3.36 -6.93
C GLY A 31 -2.78 -2.36 -5.92
N VAL A 32 -3.28 -2.44 -4.70
CA VAL A 32 -2.97 -1.49 -3.63
C VAL A 32 -2.68 -2.26 -2.34
N VAL A 33 -1.59 -1.93 -1.66
CA VAL A 33 -1.39 -2.29 -0.24
C VAL A 33 -2.20 -1.32 0.59
N ASN A 34 -3.12 -1.83 1.41
CA ASN A 34 -3.92 -1.03 2.34
C ASN A 34 -3.36 -1.16 3.76
N PHE A 35 -2.81 -0.07 4.29
CA PHE A 35 -2.21 0.02 5.63
C PHE A 35 -3.25 0.18 6.76
N ASP A 36 -4.50 0.53 6.46
CA ASP A 36 -5.58 0.50 7.46
C ASP A 36 -5.96 -0.95 7.86
N ASN A 37 -5.64 -1.93 7.00
CA ASN A 37 -5.99 -3.34 7.16
C ASN A 37 -4.80 -4.20 7.64
N LEU A 38 -3.94 -3.65 8.51
CA LEU A 38 -2.83 -4.42 9.08
C LEU A 38 -3.34 -5.44 10.10
N HIS A 39 -2.97 -6.69 9.88
CA HIS A 39 -3.29 -7.80 10.77
C HIS A 39 -2.03 -8.59 11.09
N THR A 40 -1.89 -9.02 12.34
CA THR A 40 -0.91 -10.04 12.72
C THR A 40 -1.50 -11.41 12.42
N LEU A 41 -0.76 -12.23 11.67
CA LEU A 41 -1.16 -13.59 11.30
C LEU A 41 -0.11 -14.59 11.79
N ASP A 42 -0.55 -15.80 12.12
CA ASP A 42 0.35 -16.91 12.44
C ASP A 42 1.25 -17.26 11.25
N ARG A 43 2.52 -17.57 11.54
CA ARG A 43 3.51 -17.91 10.50
C ARG A 43 3.09 -19.10 9.63
N ALA A 44 2.37 -20.06 10.20
CA ALA A 44 1.88 -21.25 9.49
C ALA A 44 0.78 -20.93 8.46
N SER A 45 0.13 -19.76 8.54
CA SER A 45 -0.94 -19.36 7.61
C SER A 45 -0.40 -18.89 6.26
N PHE A 46 0.89 -18.53 6.16
CA PHE A 46 1.50 -18.12 4.90
C PHE A 46 1.74 -19.31 3.97
N ARG A 47 1.08 -19.33 2.81
CA ARG A 47 1.16 -20.46 1.86
C ARG A 47 2.36 -20.40 0.91
N ARG A 48 2.57 -19.26 0.27
CA ARG A 48 3.61 -19.09 -0.77
C ARG A 48 4.03 -17.62 -0.85
N ARG A 49 5.31 -17.37 -1.08
CA ARG A 49 5.81 -16.04 -1.42
C ARG A 49 5.39 -15.65 -2.84
N VAL A 50 4.76 -14.49 -2.98
CA VAL A 50 4.34 -13.95 -4.28
C VAL A 50 5.45 -13.15 -4.93
N THR A 51 5.96 -12.13 -4.24
CA THR A 51 7.07 -11.28 -4.70
C THR A 51 7.91 -10.81 -3.51
N GLY A 52 8.96 -10.01 -3.75
CA GLY A 52 9.62 -9.18 -2.76
C GLY A 52 9.78 -7.77 -3.29
N LEU A 53 9.43 -6.77 -2.49
CA LEU A 53 9.65 -5.38 -2.85
C LEU A 53 11.15 -5.08 -2.91
N SER A 54 11.56 -4.26 -3.87
CA SER A 54 12.92 -3.71 -3.90
C SER A 54 13.19 -2.85 -2.65
N PRO A 55 14.45 -2.61 -2.29
CA PRO A 55 14.77 -1.78 -1.12
C PRO A 55 14.14 -0.39 -1.17
N ALA A 56 14.13 0.24 -2.35
CA ALA A 56 13.52 1.57 -2.54
C ALA A 56 12.00 1.53 -2.34
N ARG A 57 11.33 0.47 -2.81
CA ARG A 57 9.89 0.28 -2.63
C ARG A 57 9.53 -0.06 -1.19
N MET A 58 10.34 -0.87 -0.51
CA MET A 58 10.18 -1.13 0.93
C MET A 58 10.34 0.14 1.76
N ALA A 59 11.35 0.96 1.48
CA ALA A 59 11.53 2.24 2.16
C ALA A 59 10.32 3.18 1.96
N ARG A 60 9.70 3.17 0.78
CA ARG A 60 8.45 3.89 0.53
C ARG A 60 7.29 3.32 1.36
N ALA A 61 7.14 2.00 1.41
CA ALA A 61 6.10 1.35 2.22
C ALA A 61 6.25 1.71 3.72
N CYS A 62 7.46 1.72 4.26
CA CYS A 62 7.71 2.14 5.64
C CYS A 62 7.34 3.60 5.90
N ARG A 63 7.60 4.51 4.95
CA ARG A 63 7.17 5.92 5.09
C ARG A 63 5.65 6.06 5.14
N VAL A 64 4.95 5.43 4.19
CA VAL A 64 3.47 5.47 4.16
C VAL A 64 2.87 4.85 5.43
N LEU A 65 3.48 3.78 5.96
CA LEU A 65 3.06 3.19 7.23
C LEU A 65 3.31 4.14 8.42
N GLY A 66 4.45 4.82 8.47
CA GLY A 66 4.75 5.83 9.50
C GLY A 66 3.70 6.95 9.48
N ASP A 67 3.46 7.50 8.29
CA ASP A 67 2.45 8.55 8.06
C ASP A 67 1.03 8.09 8.51
N ALA A 68 0.65 6.83 8.23
CA ALA A 68 -0.65 6.28 8.60
C ALA A 68 -0.79 6.00 10.11
N THR A 69 0.31 5.86 10.83
CA THR A 69 0.33 5.54 12.28
C THR A 69 0.63 6.77 13.16
N GLY A 70 0.75 7.95 12.56
CA GLY A 70 1.03 9.20 13.26
C GLY A 70 2.49 9.35 13.71
N GLY A 71 3.42 8.71 12.99
CA GLY A 71 4.86 8.76 13.24
C GLY A 71 5.56 10.02 12.76
#